data_AF-A0A6G0WIJ2-F1
#
_entry.id   AF-A0A6G0WIJ2-F1
#
_cell.length_a   1.000
_cell.length_b   1.000
_cell.length_c   1.000
_cell.angle_alpha   90.00
_cell.angle_beta   90.00
_cell.angle_gamma   90.00
#
_symmetry.space_group_name_H-M   'P 1'
#
loop_
_entity.id
_entity.type
_entity.pdbx_description
1 polymer ?
#
loop_
_entity_poly.entity_id
_entity_poly.type
_entity_poly.pdbx_seq_one_letter_code
_entity_poly.pdbx_strand_id
1 'polypeptide(L)'
;MEWIEIAKDLNAGTIGGVAGIVAGHPLDTIKVMLQTQSPTNRLGFLGSCQALAASEGVKGFYKGMLSPIVSNAPINAVVFAVYGQMSRLLADENNKMTPAQQLIAGATAGLFQVSFAAPAELVKITMQVHNYPSNYSSLTCFRDMLKAEGIRGVYRGTTLQVLRDVPAFGSYFYSYEVLKDAFTGGQPDNETTTNLLMAGGLAGSLSWMVTQPIDVVKTLVQSQPANAQRTTIDLVRHHLALEGPRFLLKGFGATILRAFPVSAVTFLVYERTMQYLNSAEYELLMQ
;
A
#
# COMPACT_ATOMS: atom_id res chain seq x y z
N MET A 1 27.49 -7.04 -16.24
CA MET A 1 27.23 -7.60 -14.90
C MET A 1 26.20 -6.77 -14.13
N GLU A 2 26.27 -5.43 -14.15
CA GLU A 2 25.32 -4.53 -13.47
C GLU A 2 23.82 -4.77 -13.79
N TRP A 3 23.47 -5.04 -15.06
CA TRP A 3 22.08 -5.35 -15.44
C TRP A 3 21.53 -6.66 -14.84
N ILE A 4 22.41 -7.62 -14.53
CA ILE A 4 22.01 -8.91 -13.94
C ILE A 4 21.65 -8.69 -12.47
N GLU A 5 22.40 -7.87 -11.74
CA GLU A 5 22.07 -7.52 -10.35
C GLU A 5 20.75 -6.75 -10.26
N ILE A 6 20.54 -5.75 -11.13
CA ILE A 6 19.26 -5.03 -11.21
C ILE A 6 18.10 -5.98 -11.50
N ALA A 7 18.29 -6.94 -12.42
CA ALA A 7 17.26 -7.94 -12.73
C ALA A 7 17.00 -8.89 -11.56
N LYS A 8 18.04 -9.29 -10.81
CA LYS A 8 17.90 -10.12 -9.61
C LYS A 8 17.14 -9.38 -8.51
N ASP A 9 17.51 -8.13 -8.23
CA ASP A 9 16.84 -7.28 -7.24
C ASP A 9 15.38 -7.03 -7.61
N LEU A 10 15.10 -6.77 -8.89
CA LEU A 10 13.73 -6.56 -9.36
C LEU A 10 12.87 -7.83 -9.21
N ASN A 11 13.41 -9.01 -9.54
CA ASN A 11 12.72 -10.28 -9.39
C ASN A 11 12.49 -10.63 -7.92
N ALA A 12 13.53 -10.53 -7.08
CA ALA A 12 13.44 -10.76 -5.65
C ALA A 12 12.46 -9.79 -4.98
N GLY A 13 12.50 -8.51 -5.36
CA GLY A 13 11.57 -7.49 -4.90
C GLY A 13 10.13 -7.75 -5.34
N THR A 14 9.91 -8.20 -6.58
CA THR A 14 8.57 -8.51 -7.10
C THR A 14 7.98 -9.74 -6.40
N ILE A 15 8.76 -10.81 -6.26
CA ILE A 15 8.33 -12.05 -5.57
C ILE A 15 8.08 -11.77 -4.09
N GLY A 16 8.98 -11.03 -3.43
CA GLY A 16 8.81 -10.57 -2.06
C GLY A 16 7.55 -9.71 -1.89
N GLY A 17 7.31 -8.77 -2.81
CA GLY A 17 6.12 -7.93 -2.81
C GLY A 17 4.82 -8.71 -2.96
N VAL A 18 4.77 -9.70 -3.87
CA VAL A 18 3.61 -10.59 -4.02
C VAL A 18 3.38 -11.42 -2.77
N ALA A 19 4.44 -11.98 -2.16
CA ALA A 19 4.32 -12.72 -0.91
C ALA A 19 3.83 -11.84 0.25
N GLY A 20 4.32 -10.60 0.34
CA GLY A 20 3.84 -9.60 1.29
C GLY A 20 2.36 -9.25 1.09
N ILE A 21 1.91 -9.11 -0.16
CA ILE A 21 0.48 -8.94 -0.49
C ILE A 21 -0.31 -10.13 0.03
N VAL A 22 0.09 -11.37 -0.28
CA VAL A 22 -0.62 -12.58 0.16
C VAL A 22 -0.71 -12.67 1.68
N ALA A 23 0.37 -12.36 2.39
CA ALA A 23 0.39 -12.39 3.86
C ALA A 23 -0.48 -11.29 4.49
N GLY A 24 -0.52 -10.09 3.90
CA GLY A 24 -1.24 -8.94 4.42
C GLY A 24 -2.71 -8.84 4.01
N HIS A 25 -3.10 -9.51 2.92
CA HIS A 25 -4.40 -9.33 2.30
C HIS A 25 -5.59 -9.69 3.22
N PRO A 26 -5.54 -10.72 4.09
CA PRO A 26 -6.60 -10.96 5.07
C PRO A 26 -6.89 -9.76 5.98
N LEU A 27 -5.85 -9.07 6.44
CA LEU A 27 -5.98 -7.89 7.30
C LEU A 27 -6.42 -6.66 6.50
N ASP A 28 -6.04 -6.55 5.23
CA ASP A 28 -6.55 -5.51 4.33
C ASP A 28 -8.06 -5.66 4.11
N THR A 29 -8.55 -6.89 3.91
CA THR A 29 -9.98 -7.17 3.75
C THR A 29 -10.76 -6.76 5.00
N ILE A 30 -10.28 -7.15 6.19
CA ILE A 30 -10.93 -6.76 7.46
C ILE A 30 -10.86 -5.24 7.69
N LYS A 31 -9.72 -4.59 7.36
CA LYS A 31 -9.59 -3.14 7.42
C LYS A 31 -10.66 -2.45 6.56
N VAL A 32 -10.80 -2.86 5.30
CA VAL A 32 -11.79 -2.26 4.38
C VAL A 32 -13.21 -2.49 4.89
N MET A 33 -13.54 -3.71 5.33
CA MET A 33 -14.85 -4.00 5.93
C MET A 33 -15.15 -3.09 7.13
N LEU A 34 -14.19 -2.90 8.05
CA LEU A 34 -14.35 -2.01 9.20
C LEU A 34 -14.52 -0.54 8.79
N GLN A 35 -13.84 -0.11 7.72
CA GLN A 35 -13.93 1.26 7.20
C GLN A 35 -15.25 1.52 6.46
N THR A 36 -15.83 0.52 5.80
CA THR A 36 -17.05 0.66 4.97
C THR A 36 -18.31 0.12 5.63
N GLN A 37 -18.22 -0.42 6.84
CA GLN A 37 -19.38 -0.87 7.61
C GLN A 37 -20.41 0.23 7.80
N SER A 38 -21.70 -0.15 7.71
CA SER A 38 -22.80 0.77 7.99
C SER A 38 -22.68 1.33 9.42
N PRO A 39 -22.94 2.63 9.63
CA PRO A 39 -22.94 3.25 10.95
C PRO A 39 -23.84 2.55 11.98
N THR A 40 -24.87 1.87 11.52
CA THR A 40 -25.90 1.20 12.33
C THR A 40 -25.55 -0.23 12.75
N ASN A 41 -24.63 -0.92 12.06
CA ASN A 41 -24.26 -2.30 12.36
C ASN A 41 -22.74 -2.43 12.48
N ARG A 42 -22.23 -2.16 13.68
CA ARG A 42 -20.79 -2.16 13.96
C ARG A 42 -20.37 -3.51 14.50
N LEU A 43 -19.66 -4.27 13.69
CA LEU A 43 -18.92 -5.42 14.17
C LEU A 43 -17.51 -4.97 14.55
N GLY A 44 -17.04 -5.38 15.72
CA GLY A 44 -15.62 -5.21 16.07
C GLY A 44 -14.71 -6.00 15.12
N PHE A 45 -13.40 -5.88 15.30
CA PHE A 45 -12.42 -6.64 14.49
C PHE A 45 -12.74 -8.15 14.48
N LEU A 46 -12.92 -8.74 15.66
CA LEU A 46 -13.23 -10.17 15.80
C LEU A 46 -14.61 -10.54 15.22
N GLY A 47 -15.61 -9.68 15.41
CA GLY A 47 -16.95 -9.89 14.85
C GLY A 47 -16.95 -9.83 13.32
N SER A 48 -16.12 -8.97 12.73
CA SER A 48 -15.95 -8.87 11.28
C SER A 48 -15.25 -10.11 10.71
N CYS A 49 -14.23 -10.62 11.40
CA CYS A 49 -13.57 -11.89 11.04
C CYS A 49 -14.55 -13.07 11.10
N GLN A 50 -15.33 -13.18 12.18
CA GLN A 50 -16.33 -14.24 12.34
C GLN A 50 -17.43 -14.15 11.29
N ALA A 51 -17.95 -12.94 11.03
CA ALA A 51 -18.96 -12.72 10.02
C ALA A 51 -18.48 -13.10 8.62
N LEU A 52 -17.25 -12.69 8.24
CA LEU A 52 -16.67 -13.03 6.95
C LEU A 52 -16.41 -14.54 6.81
N ALA A 53 -15.87 -15.17 7.87
CA ALA A 53 -15.66 -16.61 7.89
C ALA A 53 -16.97 -17.39 7.80
N ALA A 54 -18.05 -16.90 8.41
CA ALA A 54 -19.37 -17.52 8.33
C ALA A 54 -20.06 -17.31 6.97
N SER A 55 -19.87 -16.16 6.32
CA SER A 55 -20.56 -15.84 5.06
C SER A 55 -19.82 -16.33 3.82
N GLU A 56 -18.51 -16.12 3.74
CA GLU A 56 -17.69 -16.39 2.55
C GLU A 56 -16.57 -17.41 2.79
N GLY A 57 -16.39 -17.87 4.02
CA GLY A 57 -15.31 -18.78 4.41
C GLY A 57 -13.92 -18.16 4.26
N VAL A 58 -12.90 -19.01 4.22
CA VAL A 58 -11.49 -18.57 4.11
C VAL A 58 -11.21 -17.83 2.79
N LYS A 59 -11.94 -18.16 1.71
CA LYS A 59 -11.77 -17.50 0.41
C LYS A 59 -12.18 -16.02 0.43
N GLY A 60 -13.12 -15.64 1.29
CA GLY A 60 -13.54 -14.24 1.45
C GLY A 60 -12.40 -13.31 1.89
N PHE A 61 -11.48 -13.81 2.73
CA PHE A 61 -10.32 -13.04 3.18
C PHE A 61 -9.39 -12.64 2.03
N TYR A 62 -9.37 -13.40 0.93
CA TYR A 62 -8.52 -13.21 -0.25
C TYR A 62 -9.23 -12.52 -1.43
N LYS A 63 -10.45 -12.04 -1.22
CA LYS A 63 -11.27 -11.39 -2.24
C LYS A 63 -10.60 -10.09 -2.72
N GLY A 64 -10.50 -9.92 -4.03
CA GLY A 64 -9.88 -8.74 -4.65
C GLY A 64 -8.34 -8.75 -4.69
N MET A 65 -7.67 -9.81 -4.22
CA MET A 65 -6.19 -9.89 -4.18
C MET A 65 -5.54 -9.95 -5.55
N LEU A 66 -6.24 -10.42 -6.58
CA LEU A 66 -5.69 -10.51 -7.93
C LEU A 66 -5.27 -9.12 -8.47
N SER A 67 -6.04 -8.08 -8.13
CA SER A 67 -5.77 -6.71 -8.56
C SER A 67 -4.38 -6.20 -8.13
N PRO A 68 -4.02 -6.16 -6.83
CA PRO A 68 -2.69 -5.74 -6.42
C PRO A 68 -1.57 -6.67 -6.89
N ILE A 69 -1.81 -7.99 -7.04
CA ILE A 69 -0.80 -8.92 -7.56
C ILE A 69 -0.41 -8.57 -9.00
N VAL A 70 -1.40 -8.40 -9.88
CA VAL A 70 -1.16 -8.08 -11.30
C VAL A 70 -0.55 -6.68 -11.46
N SER A 71 -0.93 -5.74 -10.61
CA SER A 71 -0.43 -4.37 -10.67
C SER A 71 0.93 -4.15 -9.99
N ASN A 72 1.41 -5.09 -9.16
CA ASN A 72 2.66 -4.95 -8.42
C ASN A 72 3.87 -4.72 -9.35
N ALA A 73 4.03 -5.56 -10.37
CA ALA A 73 5.16 -5.44 -11.29
C ALA A 73 5.12 -4.14 -12.13
N PRO A 74 4.00 -3.73 -12.75
CA PRO A 74 3.89 -2.44 -13.41
C PRO A 74 4.15 -1.23 -12.51
N ILE A 75 3.64 -1.26 -11.27
CA ILE A 75 3.85 -0.18 -10.29
C ILE A 75 5.35 -0.05 -9.99
N ASN A 76 6.01 -1.16 -9.64
CA ASN A 76 7.44 -1.16 -9.32
C ASN A 76 8.27 -0.73 -10.53
N ALA A 77 7.96 -1.21 -11.73
CA ALA A 77 8.66 -0.84 -12.95
C ALA A 77 8.60 0.67 -13.22
N VAL A 78 7.42 1.29 -13.06
CA VAL A 78 7.25 2.74 -13.23
C VAL A 78 8.02 3.51 -12.17
N VAL A 79 7.96 3.07 -10.91
CA VAL A 79 8.72 3.70 -9.82
C VAL A 79 10.21 3.68 -10.11
N PHE A 80 10.79 2.52 -10.47
CA PHE A 80 12.20 2.41 -10.80
C PHE A 80 12.58 3.21 -12.05
N ALA A 81 11.75 3.18 -13.09
CA ALA A 81 12.02 3.92 -14.33
C ALA A 81 12.03 5.43 -14.09
N VAL A 82 11.01 5.95 -13.41
CA VAL A 82 10.89 7.39 -13.14
C VAL A 82 11.91 7.84 -12.10
N TYR A 83 12.07 7.11 -11.01
CA TYR A 83 13.08 7.43 -9.99
C TYR A 83 14.48 7.41 -10.60
N GLY A 84 14.85 6.37 -11.36
CA GLY A 84 16.15 6.29 -12.02
C GLY A 84 16.40 7.39 -13.04
N GLN A 85 15.38 7.81 -13.80
CA GLN A 85 15.49 8.97 -14.70
C GLN A 85 15.66 10.28 -13.92
N MET A 86 14.85 10.51 -12.90
CA MET A 86 14.92 11.72 -12.07
C MET A 86 16.24 11.79 -11.31
N SER A 87 16.75 10.67 -10.80
CA SER A 87 18.06 10.59 -10.17
C SER A 87 19.18 10.96 -11.13
N ARG A 88 19.14 10.50 -12.39
CA ARG A 88 20.15 10.90 -13.40
C ARG A 88 20.09 12.37 -13.78
N LEU A 89 18.91 12.97 -13.77
CA LEU A 89 18.73 14.40 -14.09
C LEU A 89 19.13 15.32 -12.93
N LEU A 90 18.95 14.87 -11.69
CA LEU A 90 19.17 15.66 -10.48
C LEU A 90 20.48 15.35 -9.77
N ALA A 91 21.20 14.30 -10.15
CA ALA A 91 22.49 13.98 -9.56
C ALA A 91 23.55 14.99 -9.98
N ASP A 92 24.38 15.40 -9.01
CA ASP A 92 25.56 16.23 -9.27
C ASP A 92 26.67 15.41 -9.97
N GLU A 93 27.75 16.06 -10.40
CA GLU A 93 28.91 15.45 -11.08
C GLU A 93 29.53 14.26 -10.31
N ASN A 94 29.28 14.15 -9.00
CA ASN A 94 29.74 13.07 -8.13
C ASN A 94 28.71 11.93 -7.93
N ASN A 95 27.63 11.87 -8.70
CA ASN A 95 26.51 10.93 -8.54
C ASN A 95 25.84 10.95 -7.16
N LYS A 96 25.93 12.08 -6.44
CA LYS A 96 25.25 12.28 -5.16
C LYS A 96 24.04 13.19 -5.35
N MET A 97 22.94 12.84 -4.68
CA MET A 97 21.72 13.64 -4.65
C MET A 97 21.55 14.22 -3.25
N THR A 98 21.16 15.48 -3.18
CA THR A 98 20.70 16.10 -1.93
C THR A 98 19.37 15.45 -1.48
N PRO A 99 19.05 15.46 -0.16
CA PRO A 99 17.77 14.94 0.34
C PRO A 99 16.55 15.57 -0.34
N ALA A 100 16.63 16.86 -0.69
CA ALA A 100 15.59 17.57 -1.42
C ALA A 100 15.41 17.02 -2.85
N GLN A 101 16.50 16.74 -3.56
CA GLN A 101 16.45 16.13 -4.89
C GLN A 101 15.90 14.69 -4.84
N GLN A 102 16.25 13.93 -3.80
CA GLN A 102 15.70 12.58 -3.59
C GLN A 102 14.19 12.62 -3.32
N LEU A 103 13.73 13.60 -2.54
CA LEU A 103 12.31 13.84 -2.30
C LEU A 103 11.59 14.19 -3.60
N ILE A 104 12.16 15.06 -4.45
CA ILE A 104 11.57 15.43 -5.75
C ILE A 104 11.51 14.22 -6.69
N ALA A 105 12.58 13.43 -6.78
CA ALA A 105 12.61 12.22 -7.57
C ALA A 105 11.57 11.19 -7.09
N GLY A 106 11.47 10.98 -5.77
CA GLY A 106 10.49 10.10 -5.14
C GLY A 106 9.05 10.57 -5.32
N ALA A 107 8.79 11.87 -5.14
CA ALA A 107 7.46 12.46 -5.34
C ALA A 107 7.01 12.34 -6.80
N THR A 108 7.93 12.60 -7.75
CA THR A 108 7.66 12.42 -9.19
C THR A 108 7.35 10.96 -9.48
N ALA A 109 8.18 10.02 -9.02
CA ALA A 109 7.93 8.59 -9.17
C ALA A 109 6.56 8.18 -8.59
N GLY A 110 6.21 8.68 -7.41
CA GLY A 110 4.91 8.47 -6.77
C GLY A 110 3.74 8.98 -7.61
N LEU A 111 3.84 10.17 -8.19
CA LEU A 111 2.79 10.72 -9.08
C LEU A 111 2.57 9.84 -10.30
N PHE A 112 3.63 9.31 -10.92
CA PHE A 112 3.49 8.41 -12.06
C PHE A 112 2.96 7.03 -11.65
N GLN A 113 3.36 6.49 -10.49
CA GLN A 113 2.88 5.20 -9.99
C GLN A 113 1.35 5.20 -9.80
N VAL A 114 0.77 6.33 -9.41
CA VAL A 114 -0.67 6.48 -9.16
C VAL A 114 -1.49 6.10 -10.39
N SER A 115 -0.95 6.25 -11.60
CA SER A 115 -1.59 5.84 -12.86
C SER A 115 -1.98 4.35 -12.88
N PHE A 116 -1.16 3.50 -12.24
CA PHE A 116 -1.38 2.05 -12.14
C PHE A 116 -1.95 1.64 -10.78
N ALA A 117 -1.56 2.33 -9.71
CA ALA A 117 -2.02 2.02 -8.37
C ALA A 117 -3.50 2.38 -8.14
N ALA A 118 -3.97 3.52 -8.66
CA ALA A 118 -5.35 3.98 -8.47
C ALA A 118 -6.40 2.99 -9.01
N PRO A 119 -6.34 2.51 -10.28
CA PRO A 119 -7.29 1.53 -10.78
C PRO A 119 -7.22 0.20 -10.02
N ALA A 120 -6.01 -0.24 -9.67
CA ALA A 120 -5.80 -1.50 -8.97
C ALA A 120 -6.43 -1.49 -7.57
N GLU A 121 -6.22 -0.39 -6.85
CA GLU A 121 -6.75 -0.20 -5.50
C GLU A 121 -8.26 -0.03 -5.50
N LEU A 122 -8.82 0.72 -6.47
CA LEU A 122 -10.26 0.84 -6.62
C LEU A 122 -10.92 -0.51 -6.87
N VAL A 123 -10.38 -1.33 -7.77
CA VAL A 123 -10.88 -2.69 -8.02
C VAL A 123 -10.80 -3.56 -6.75
N LYS A 124 -9.69 -3.47 -6.00
CA LYS A 124 -9.52 -4.19 -4.73
C LYS A 124 -10.62 -3.81 -3.73
N ILE A 125 -10.81 -2.51 -3.49
CA ILE A 125 -11.81 -2.01 -2.53
C ILE A 125 -13.22 -2.37 -2.98
N THR A 126 -13.57 -2.17 -4.25
CA THR A 126 -14.89 -2.52 -4.78
C THR A 126 -15.18 -4.01 -4.59
N MET A 127 -14.21 -4.88 -4.87
CA MET A 127 -14.32 -6.32 -4.65
C MET A 127 -14.46 -6.70 -3.17
N GLN A 128 -13.81 -5.96 -2.25
CA GLN A 128 -13.87 -6.23 -0.81
C GLN A 128 -15.15 -5.71 -0.15
N VAL A 129 -15.75 -4.65 -0.70
CA VAL A 129 -16.98 -4.03 -0.16
C VAL A 129 -18.23 -4.71 -0.65
N HIS A 130 -18.28 -5.06 -1.94
CA HIS A 130 -19.47 -5.61 -2.56
C HIS A 130 -19.49 -7.13 -2.47
N ASN A 131 -20.68 -7.69 -2.20
CA ASN A 131 -20.92 -9.13 -2.17
C ASN A 131 -21.06 -9.68 -3.61
N TYR A 132 -19.95 -9.71 -4.34
CA TYR A 132 -19.90 -10.42 -5.63
C TYR A 132 -19.86 -11.93 -5.45
N PRO A 133 -20.39 -12.71 -6.41
CA PRO A 133 -20.27 -14.17 -6.43
C PRO A 133 -18.81 -14.62 -6.39
N SER A 134 -18.53 -15.78 -5.80
CA SER A 134 -17.16 -16.31 -5.63
C SER A 134 -16.38 -16.49 -6.94
N ASN A 135 -17.07 -16.61 -8.08
CA ASN A 135 -16.47 -16.76 -9.41
C ASN A 135 -16.18 -15.42 -10.10
N TYR A 136 -16.52 -14.29 -9.47
CA TYR A 136 -16.33 -12.97 -10.05
C TYR A 136 -14.87 -12.53 -9.88
N SER A 137 -14.18 -12.32 -10.99
CA SER A 137 -12.76 -11.96 -11.01
C SER A 137 -12.57 -10.44 -10.90
N SER A 138 -11.42 -10.02 -10.33
CA SER A 138 -10.99 -8.61 -10.32
C SER A 138 -10.91 -8.02 -11.74
N LEU A 139 -10.60 -8.83 -12.76
CA LEU A 139 -10.56 -8.37 -14.16
C LEU A 139 -11.97 -8.09 -14.70
N THR A 140 -12.95 -8.91 -14.31
CA THR A 140 -14.35 -8.69 -14.67
C THR A 140 -14.87 -7.42 -13.99
N CYS A 141 -14.56 -7.25 -12.70
CA CYS A 141 -14.86 -6.02 -11.96
C CYS A 141 -14.31 -4.77 -12.66
N PHE A 142 -13.04 -4.81 -13.08
CA PHE A 142 -12.42 -3.71 -13.81
C PHE A 142 -13.14 -3.41 -15.12
N ARG A 143 -13.46 -4.45 -15.90
CA ARG A 143 -14.16 -4.30 -17.19
C ARG A 143 -15.56 -3.72 -17.01
N ASP A 144 -16.29 -4.15 -15.99
CA ASP A 144 -17.64 -3.69 -15.72
C ASP A 144 -17.63 -2.24 -15.20
N MET A 145 -16.66 -1.88 -14.37
CA MET A 145 -16.44 -0.51 -13.92
C MET A 145 -16.09 0.43 -15.08
N LEU A 146 -15.23 0.00 -16.00
CA LEU A 146 -14.92 0.75 -17.22
C LEU A 146 -16.16 0.96 -18.10
N LYS A 147 -17.03 -0.04 -18.22
CA LYS A 147 -18.27 0.07 -19.01
C LYS A 147 -19.31 0.98 -18.34
N ALA A 148 -19.42 0.93 -17.01
CA ALA A 148 -20.43 1.65 -16.26
C ALA A 148 -20.06 3.13 -16.03
N GLU A 149 -18.82 3.41 -15.64
CA GLU A 149 -18.39 4.75 -15.20
C GLU A 149 -17.33 5.38 -16.13
N GLY A 150 -16.82 4.62 -17.09
CA GLY A 150 -15.74 5.06 -17.97
C GLY A 150 -14.41 5.25 -17.23
N ILE A 151 -13.45 5.86 -17.93
CA ILE A 151 -12.10 6.13 -17.40
C ILE A 151 -12.15 7.04 -16.17
N ARG A 152 -13.06 8.02 -16.14
CA ARG A 152 -13.19 8.94 -15.01
C ARG A 152 -13.60 8.23 -13.71
N GLY A 153 -14.47 7.23 -13.78
CA GLY A 153 -14.84 6.42 -12.61
C GLY A 153 -13.71 5.57 -12.09
N VAL A 154 -12.93 4.96 -12.99
CA VAL A 154 -11.76 4.13 -12.65
C VAL A 154 -10.68 4.91 -11.87
N TYR A 155 -10.58 6.22 -12.10
CA TYR A 155 -9.66 7.11 -11.38
C TYR A 155 -10.35 7.90 -10.24
N ARG A 156 -11.55 7.52 -9.81
CA ARG A 156 -12.23 8.18 -8.69
C ARG A 156 -11.44 7.96 -7.39
N GLY A 157 -11.23 9.05 -6.65
CA GLY A 157 -10.44 9.03 -5.41
C GLY A 157 -8.93 9.20 -5.63
N THR A 158 -8.46 9.34 -6.88
CA THR A 158 -7.03 9.57 -7.18
C THR A 158 -6.48 10.83 -6.50
N THR A 159 -7.27 11.90 -6.40
CA THR A 159 -6.86 13.11 -5.66
C THR A 159 -6.66 12.83 -4.17
N LEU A 160 -7.49 11.96 -3.58
CA LEU A 160 -7.34 11.54 -2.18
C LEU A 160 -6.14 10.59 -2.00
N GLN A 161 -5.82 9.78 -3.01
CA GLN A 161 -4.57 9.00 -3.07
C GLN A 161 -3.36 9.93 -2.92
N VAL A 162 -3.25 10.91 -3.82
CA VAL A 162 -2.11 11.83 -3.84
C VAL A 162 -2.03 12.64 -2.55
N LEU A 163 -3.19 13.12 -2.06
CA LEU A 163 -3.28 13.87 -0.81
C LEU A 163 -2.91 13.02 0.42
N ARG A 164 -3.07 11.69 0.36
CA ARG A 164 -2.63 10.76 1.42
C ARG A 164 -1.13 10.50 1.34
N ASP A 165 -0.63 10.24 0.13
CA ASP A 165 0.72 9.75 -0.08
C ASP A 165 1.78 10.84 0.24
N VAL A 166 1.52 12.10 -0.09
CA VAL A 166 2.46 13.22 0.20
C VAL A 166 2.71 13.40 1.72
N PRO A 167 1.67 13.53 2.57
CA PRO A 167 1.85 13.53 4.02
C PRO A 167 2.44 12.23 4.57
N ALA A 168 2.14 11.08 3.97
CA ALA A 168 2.69 9.80 4.39
C ALA A 168 4.22 9.82 4.32
N PHE A 169 4.77 10.22 3.17
CA PHE A 169 6.21 10.30 2.98
C PHE A 169 6.85 11.36 3.88
N GLY A 170 6.29 12.57 3.92
CA GLY A 170 6.83 13.65 4.76
C GLY A 170 6.89 13.28 6.24
N SER A 171 5.79 12.73 6.78
CA SER A 171 5.73 12.30 8.17
C SER A 171 6.62 11.09 8.47
N TYR A 172 6.75 10.15 7.54
CA TYR A 172 7.64 9.00 7.68
C TYR A 172 9.10 9.44 7.79
N PHE A 173 9.60 10.21 6.81
CA PHE A 173 10.99 10.64 6.79
C PHE A 173 11.33 11.53 7.99
N TYR A 174 10.47 12.49 8.31
CA TYR A 174 10.67 13.35 9.47
C TYR A 174 10.69 12.56 10.79
N SER A 175 9.71 11.68 11.00
CA SER A 175 9.66 10.86 12.22
C SER A 175 10.84 9.89 12.28
N TYR A 176 11.27 9.35 11.14
CA TYR A 176 12.40 8.45 11.05
C TYR A 176 13.70 9.16 11.44
N GLU A 177 13.96 10.36 10.94
CA GLU A 177 15.16 11.15 11.30
C GLU A 177 15.18 11.48 12.79
N VAL A 178 14.06 11.98 13.34
CA VAL A 178 13.96 12.32 14.77
C VAL A 178 14.14 11.10 15.66
N LEU A 179 13.48 9.98 15.34
CA LEU A 179 13.59 8.75 16.11
C LEU A 179 14.96 8.10 15.97
N LYS A 180 15.53 8.12 14.78
CA LYS A 180 16.89 7.64 14.54
C LYS A 180 17.88 8.43 15.39
N ASP A 181 17.85 9.76 15.32
CA ASP A 181 18.74 10.62 16.11
C ASP A 181 18.56 10.41 17.62
N ALA A 182 17.31 10.26 18.08
CA ALA A 182 17.02 9.96 19.48
C ALA A 182 17.55 8.60 19.95
N PHE A 183 17.53 7.57 19.09
CA PHE A 183 18.01 6.23 19.45
C PHE A 183 19.52 6.03 19.26
N THR A 184 20.15 6.74 18.31
CA THR A 184 21.59 6.62 18.04
C THR A 184 22.42 7.70 18.71
N GLY A 185 21.78 8.77 19.23
CA GLY A 185 22.46 9.90 19.87
C GLY A 185 23.39 10.65 18.93
N GLY A 186 23.12 10.61 17.62
CA GLY A 186 23.96 11.20 16.58
C GLY A 186 25.30 10.49 16.33
N GLN A 187 25.52 9.30 16.91
CA GLN A 187 26.76 8.54 16.72
C GLN A 187 26.59 7.39 15.71
N PRO A 188 27.45 7.29 14.68
CA PRO A 188 27.37 6.22 13.67
C PRO A 188 27.60 4.82 14.24
N ASP A 189 28.39 4.68 15.31
CA ASP A 189 28.70 3.39 15.93
C ASP A 189 27.52 2.77 16.71
N ASN A 190 26.47 3.56 16.99
CA ASN A 190 25.26 3.12 17.69
C ASN A 190 24.10 2.79 16.74
N GLU A 191 24.34 2.76 15.42
CA GLU A 191 23.39 2.33 14.37
C GLU A 191 23.18 0.79 14.39
N THR A 192 22.82 0.25 15.55
CA THR A 192 22.45 -1.17 15.68
C THR A 192 21.20 -1.44 14.85
N THR A 193 21.13 -2.58 14.17
CA THR A 193 19.97 -3.03 13.37
C THR A 193 18.66 -2.91 14.15
N THR A 194 18.69 -3.21 15.46
CA THR A 194 17.53 -3.07 16.37
C THR A 194 17.04 -1.62 16.48
N ASN A 195 17.94 -0.64 16.63
CA ASN A 195 17.59 0.77 16.76
C ASN A 195 16.98 1.31 15.46
N LEU A 196 17.54 0.92 14.32
CA LEU A 196 17.02 1.29 13.00
C LEU A 196 15.65 0.66 12.73
N LEU A 197 15.43 -0.60 13.13
CA LEU A 197 14.14 -1.28 13.02
C LEU A 197 13.08 -0.64 13.92
N MET A 198 13.43 -0.29 15.17
CA MET A 198 12.52 0.39 16.08
C MET A 198 12.18 1.81 15.58
N ALA A 199 13.17 2.57 15.12
CA ALA A 199 12.96 3.89 14.53
C ALA A 199 12.04 3.81 13.30
N GLY A 200 12.31 2.87 12.39
CA GLY A 200 11.49 2.64 11.20
C GLY A 200 10.05 2.19 11.51
N GLY A 201 9.88 1.28 12.47
CA GLY A 201 8.56 0.79 12.87
C GLY A 201 7.71 1.86 13.56
N LEU A 202 8.30 2.64 14.46
CA LEU A 202 7.63 3.76 15.13
C LEU A 202 7.34 4.91 14.15
N ALA A 203 8.28 5.27 13.28
CA ALA A 203 8.07 6.26 12.24
C ALA A 203 6.95 5.85 11.27
N GLY A 204 6.91 4.58 10.87
CA GLY A 204 5.83 4.01 10.08
C GLY A 204 4.48 4.11 10.79
N SER A 205 4.44 3.77 12.08
CA SER A 205 3.21 3.86 12.88
C SER A 205 2.69 5.29 13.00
N LEU A 206 3.58 6.26 13.24
CA LEU A 206 3.24 7.68 13.30
C LEU A 206 2.76 8.22 11.94
N SER A 207 3.42 7.83 10.85
CA SER A 207 3.00 8.17 9.49
C SER A 207 1.60 7.64 9.17
N TRP A 208 1.31 6.40 9.57
CA TRP A 208 -0.03 5.83 9.45
C TRP A 208 -1.07 6.57 10.31
N MET A 209 -0.71 7.03 11.52
CA MET A 209 -1.64 7.82 12.35
C MET A 209 -2.06 9.13 11.68
N VAL A 210 -1.10 9.84 11.07
CA VAL A 210 -1.37 11.12 10.39
C VAL A 210 -2.22 10.92 9.13
N THR A 211 -2.02 9.81 8.42
CA THR A 211 -2.65 9.54 7.13
C THR A 211 -3.96 8.76 7.23
N GLN A 212 -4.22 8.10 8.36
CA GLN A 212 -5.42 7.29 8.58
C GLN A 212 -6.73 8.05 8.28
N PRO A 213 -6.92 9.33 8.66
CA PRO A 213 -8.15 10.05 8.34
C PRO A 213 -8.38 10.17 6.83
N ILE A 214 -7.32 10.45 6.07
CA ILE A 214 -7.39 10.58 4.60
C ILE A 214 -7.67 9.21 3.98
N ASP A 215 -7.04 8.16 4.50
CA ASP A 215 -7.25 6.78 4.06
C ASP A 215 -8.70 6.32 4.26
N VAL A 216 -9.31 6.59 5.42
CA VAL A 216 -10.73 6.29 5.67
C VAL A 216 -11.63 7.03 4.69
N VAL A 217 -11.42 8.33 4.49
CA VAL A 217 -12.23 9.13 3.55
C VAL A 217 -12.10 8.61 2.13
N LYS A 218 -10.87 8.25 1.72
CA LYS A 218 -10.61 7.66 0.41
C LYS A 218 -11.34 6.33 0.25
N THR A 219 -11.22 5.41 1.21
CA THR A 219 -11.91 4.12 1.15
C THR A 219 -13.42 4.30 1.07
N LEU A 220 -14.00 5.25 1.81
CA LEU A 220 -15.42 5.57 1.73
C LEU A 220 -15.84 6.15 0.38
N VAL A 221 -15.02 6.98 -0.26
CA VAL A 221 -15.28 7.51 -1.61
C VAL A 221 -15.17 6.40 -2.65
N GLN A 222 -14.18 5.51 -2.51
CA GLN A 222 -13.95 4.41 -3.45
C GLN A 222 -14.98 3.28 -3.29
N SER A 223 -15.56 3.11 -2.11
CA SER A 223 -16.60 2.12 -1.83
C SER A 223 -18.01 2.51 -2.31
N GLN A 224 -18.24 3.77 -2.69
CA GLN A 224 -19.56 4.20 -3.16
C GLN A 224 -19.95 3.46 -4.45
N PRO A 225 -21.23 3.09 -4.63
CA PRO A 225 -21.68 2.52 -5.89
C PRO A 225 -21.56 3.56 -7.02
N ALA A 226 -21.43 3.09 -8.27
CA ALA A 226 -21.30 3.91 -9.47
C ALA A 226 -22.31 5.06 -9.58
N ASN A 227 -23.53 4.82 -9.11
CA ASN A 227 -24.66 5.73 -9.22
C ASN A 227 -24.79 6.71 -8.04
N ALA A 228 -23.99 6.57 -6.98
CA ALA A 228 -24.06 7.48 -5.84
C ALA A 228 -23.25 8.76 -6.12
N GLN A 229 -23.95 9.88 -6.26
CA GLN A 229 -23.36 11.22 -6.44
C GLN A 229 -23.14 11.94 -5.10
N ARG A 230 -22.71 11.24 -4.04
CA ARG A 230 -22.43 11.93 -2.77
C ARG A 230 -21.03 12.54 -2.83
N THR A 231 -20.97 13.87 -2.72
CA THR A 231 -19.71 14.59 -2.58
C THR A 231 -18.92 14.05 -1.40
N THR A 232 -17.59 14.05 -1.49
CA THR A 232 -16.69 13.65 -0.38
C THR A 232 -17.05 14.35 0.93
N ILE A 233 -17.41 15.64 0.87
CA ILE A 233 -17.79 16.45 2.03
C ILE A 233 -19.09 15.95 2.66
N ASP A 234 -20.09 15.60 1.84
CA ASP A 234 -21.39 15.12 2.34
C ASP A 234 -21.26 13.75 3.00
N LEU A 235 -20.41 12.89 2.43
CA LEU A 235 -20.08 11.59 3.00
C LEU A 235 -19.40 11.74 4.37
N VAL A 236 -18.38 12.61 4.46
CA VAL A 236 -17.68 12.89 5.72
C VAL A 236 -18.63 13.47 6.76
N ARG A 237 -19.47 14.45 6.39
CA ARG A 237 -20.46 15.04 7.31
C ARG A 237 -21.46 14.01 7.81
N HIS A 238 -21.93 13.13 6.92
CA HIS A 238 -22.87 12.07 7.28
C HIS A 238 -22.27 11.09 8.29
N HIS A 239 -21.05 10.60 8.02
CA HIS A 239 -20.35 9.71 8.96
C HIS A 239 -19.95 10.41 10.26
N LEU A 240 -19.55 11.68 10.20
CA LEU A 240 -19.22 12.46 11.39
C LEU A 240 -20.43 12.67 12.29
N ALA A 241 -21.61 12.95 11.71
CA ALA A 241 -22.85 13.14 12.46
C ALA A 241 -23.35 11.85 13.13
N LEU A 242 -23.20 10.70 12.47
CA LEU A 242 -23.67 9.42 12.99
C LEU A 242 -22.67 8.73 13.92
N GLU A 243 -21.37 8.90 13.67
CA GLU A 243 -20.33 8.09 14.30
C GLU A 243 -19.40 8.88 15.22
N GLY A 244 -19.43 10.21 15.11
CA GLY A 244 -18.49 11.09 15.79
C GLY A 244 -17.06 10.98 15.22
N PRO A 245 -16.13 11.84 15.65
CA PRO A 245 -14.81 11.99 15.03
C PRO A 245 -13.93 10.74 15.06
N ARG A 246 -14.25 9.76 15.93
CA ARG A 246 -13.51 8.49 16.04
C ARG A 246 -13.63 7.60 14.80
N PHE A 247 -14.59 7.86 13.90
CA PHE A 247 -14.73 7.07 12.67
C PHE A 247 -13.50 7.17 11.76
N LEU A 248 -12.77 8.29 11.81
CA LEU A 248 -11.55 8.52 11.02
C LEU A 248 -10.37 7.62 11.44
N LEU A 249 -10.46 6.96 12.59
CA LEU A 249 -9.46 6.01 13.08
C LEU A 249 -9.86 4.54 12.84
N LYS A 250 -10.99 4.30 12.16
CA LYS A 250 -11.45 2.93 11.85
C LYS A 250 -10.41 2.18 11.02
N GLY A 251 -10.19 0.93 11.40
CA GLY A 251 -9.22 0.05 10.74
C GLY A 251 -7.76 0.30 11.12
N PHE A 252 -7.43 1.29 11.97
CA PHE A 252 -6.05 1.59 12.35
C PHE A 252 -5.35 0.38 12.99
N GLY A 253 -6.02 -0.30 13.91
CA GLY A 253 -5.49 -1.51 14.54
C GLY A 253 -5.19 -2.64 13.56
N ALA A 254 -6.02 -2.79 12.51
CA ALA A 254 -5.76 -3.76 11.45
C ALA A 254 -4.54 -3.37 10.61
N THR A 255 -4.36 -2.07 10.31
CA THR A 255 -3.18 -1.56 9.60
C THR A 255 -1.88 -1.82 10.38
N ILE A 256 -1.86 -1.52 11.68
CA ILE A 256 -0.68 -1.74 12.52
C ILE A 256 -0.38 -3.23 12.68
N LEU A 257 -1.41 -4.05 12.94
CA LEU A 257 -1.25 -5.50 13.04
C LEU A 257 -0.71 -6.09 11.72
N ARG A 258 -1.08 -5.53 10.57
CA ARG A 258 -0.63 -5.95 9.25
C ARG A 258 0.83 -5.61 8.97
N ALA A 259 1.34 -4.52 9.53
CA ALA A 259 2.68 -4.02 9.23
C ALA A 259 3.77 -5.06 9.55
N PHE A 260 3.63 -5.80 10.65
CA PHE A 260 4.62 -6.78 11.07
C PHE A 260 4.65 -8.03 10.17
N PRO A 261 3.54 -8.78 9.96
CA PRO A 261 3.54 -9.95 9.10
C PRO A 261 3.95 -9.66 7.66
N VAL A 262 3.49 -8.54 7.09
CA VAL A 262 3.83 -8.17 5.71
C VAL A 262 5.32 -7.89 5.58
N SER A 263 5.89 -7.10 6.48
CA SER A 263 7.32 -6.80 6.47
C SER A 263 8.14 -8.09 6.64
N ALA A 264 7.79 -8.93 7.63
CA ALA A 264 8.50 -10.17 7.91
C ALA A 264 8.50 -11.13 6.70
N VAL A 265 7.34 -11.35 6.07
CA VAL A 265 7.24 -12.22 4.88
C VAL A 265 7.95 -11.62 3.67
N THR A 266 7.83 -10.31 3.45
CA THR A 266 8.49 -9.62 2.34
C THR A 266 10.01 -9.76 2.44
N PHE A 267 10.59 -9.47 3.61
CA PHE A 267 12.03 -9.60 3.83
C PHE A 267 12.51 -11.05 3.72
N LEU A 268 11.81 -11.98 4.37
CA LEU A 268 12.15 -13.40 4.30
C LEU A 268 12.17 -13.91 2.86
N VAL A 269 11.13 -13.60 2.08
CA VAL A 269 11.02 -14.06 0.69
C VAL A 269 12.04 -13.34 -0.20
N TYR A 270 12.30 -12.06 0.04
CA TYR A 270 13.36 -11.33 -0.65
C TYR A 270 14.73 -11.99 -0.43
N GLU A 271 15.11 -12.22 0.83
CA GLU A 271 16.40 -12.83 1.18
C GLU A 271 16.54 -14.24 0.59
N ARG A 272 15.50 -15.08 0.69
CA ARG A 272 15.52 -16.44 0.13
C ARG A 272 15.59 -16.45 -1.38
N THR A 273 14.87 -15.53 -2.03
CA THR A 273 14.93 -15.40 -3.50
C THR A 273 16.31 -14.95 -3.94
N MET A 274 16.90 -13.98 -3.23
CA MET A 274 18.23 -13.48 -3.54
C MET A 274 19.32 -14.54 -3.30
N GLN A 275 19.22 -15.32 -2.22
CA GLN A 275 20.11 -16.47 -1.97
C GLN A 275 20.03 -17.50 -3.10
N TYR A 276 18.83 -17.81 -3.59
CA TYR A 276 18.63 -18.74 -4.70
C TYR A 276 19.22 -18.18 -6.00
N LEU A 277 18.96 -16.90 -6.32
CA LEU A 277 19.50 -16.24 -7.52
C LEU A 277 21.03 -16.06 -7.50
N ASN A 278 21.64 -16.06 -6.31
CA ASN A 278 23.10 -15.96 -6.14
C ASN A 278 23.79 -17.31 -5.96
N SER A 279 23.04 -18.40 -5.80
CA SER A 279 23.63 -19.74 -5.82
C SER A 279 24.21 -20.06 -7.21
N ALA A 280 25.40 -20.69 -7.22
CA ALA A 280 26.25 -20.92 -8.39
C ALA A 280 25.58 -21.66 -9.58
N GLU A 281 24.44 -22.33 -9.36
CA GLU A 281 23.67 -22.97 -10.44
C GLU A 281 23.04 -21.95 -11.41
N TYR A 282 22.71 -20.73 -10.97
CA TYR A 282 22.12 -19.70 -11.84
C TYR A 282 23.16 -18.99 -12.73
N GLU A 283 24.41 -18.90 -12.28
CA GLU A 283 25.51 -18.36 -13.08
C GLU A 283 25.91 -19.30 -14.23
N LEU A 284 25.79 -20.62 -14.01
CA LEU A 284 26.01 -21.65 -15.03
C LEU A 284 24.90 -21.73 -16.09
N LEU A 285 23.65 -21.35 -15.74
CA LEU A 285 22.52 -21.33 -16.68
C LEU A 285 22.46 -20.07 -17.57
N MET A 286 23.23 -19.03 -17.23
CA MET A 286 23.25 -17.73 -17.93
C MET A 286 24.54 -17.49 -18.73
N GLN A 287 25.48 -18.45 -18.75
CA GLN A 287 26.60 -18.52 -19.70
C GLN A 287 26.18 -19.26 -20.97
#